data_AF-A0A1V4ZEA0-F1
#
_entry.id   AF-A0A1V4ZEA0-F1
#
_cell.length_a   1.000
_cell.length_b   1.000
_cell.length_c   1.000
_cell.angle_alpha   90.00
_cell.angle_beta   90.00
_cell.angle_gamma   90.00
#
_symmetry.space_group_name_H-M   'P 1'
#
loop_
_entity.id
_entity.type
_entity.pdbx_description
1 polymer ?
#
loop_
_entity_poly.entity_id
_entity_poly.type
_entity_poly.pdbx_seq_one_letter_code
_entity_poly.pdbx_strand_id
1 'polypeptide(L)' 'MIVSLKVWDDENGETGKIELYNRRSFTCRILFGTLKYDNKEERSTLLEMLTRNHPEVDIIPNDLTTGNFVDVYFK' A
#
# COMPACT_ATOMS: atom_id res chain seq x y z
N MET A 1 -9.66 -2.30 -10.61
CA MET A 1 -9.92 -1.83 -9.22
C MET A 1 -8.79 -0.89 -8.89
N ILE A 2 -9.06 0.34 -8.44
CA ILE A 2 -8.00 1.31 -8.20
C ILE A 2 -7.40 1.06 -6.81
N VAL A 3 -6.09 0.78 -6.75
CA VAL A 3 -5.41 0.36 -5.52
C VAL A 3 -4.27 1.31 -5.20
N SER A 4 -4.09 1.63 -3.91
CA SER A 4 -2.88 2.27 -3.41
C SER A 4 -2.07 1.31 -2.55
N LEU A 5 -0.75 1.39 -2.63
CA LEU A 5 0.19 0.57 -1.87
C LEU A 5 0.99 1.44 -0.90
N LYS A 6 1.19 0.95 0.32
CA LYS A 6 2.27 1.42 1.21
C LYS A 6 3.26 0.28 1.42
N VAL A 7 4.54 0.58 1.35
CA VAL A 7 5.62 -0.40 1.55
C VAL A 7 6.32 -0.06 2.86
N TRP A 8 6.25 -0.98 3.80
CA TRP A 8 6.86 -0.85 5.12
C TRP A 8 8.00 -1.84 5.23
N ASP A 9 9.20 -1.33 4.99
CA ASP A 9 10.45 -2.06 5.16
C ASP A 9 10.90 -2.04 6.64
N ASP A 10 11.59 -3.09 7.10
CA ASP A 10 12.31 -3.09 8.38
C ASP A 10 13.57 -2.20 8.35
N GLU A 11 14.28 -2.06 9.48
CA GLU A 11 15.49 -1.23 9.60
C GLU A 11 16.61 -1.62 8.61
N ASN A 12 16.63 -2.87 8.15
CA ASN A 12 17.62 -3.42 7.22
C ASN A 12 17.09 -3.54 5.77
N GLY A 13 15.82 -3.21 5.55
CA GLY A 13 15.08 -3.42 4.31
C GLY A 13 15.00 -4.88 3.86
N GLU A 14 15.13 -5.83 4.77
CA GLU A 14 15.17 -7.27 4.47
C GLU A 14 13.76 -7.87 4.53
N THR A 15 13.04 -7.58 5.60
CA THR A 15 11.65 -8.01 5.81
C THR A 15 10.71 -6.83 5.83
N GLY A 16 9.41 -7.10 5.74
CA GLY A 16 8.43 -6.03 5.84
C GLY A 16 7.02 -6.43 5.45
N LYS A 17 6.22 -5.41 5.13
CA LYS A 17 4.84 -5.58 4.69
C LYS A 17 4.43 -4.58 3.62
N ILE A 18 3.55 -5.02 2.74
CA ILE A 18 2.86 -4.18 1.76
C ILE A 18 1.41 -4.06 2.21
N GLU A 19 0.98 -2.85 2.50
CA GLU A 19 -0.42 -2.55 2.80
C GLU A 19 -1.16 -2.16 1.52
N LEU A 20 -2.29 -2.81 1.30
CA LEU A 20 -3.13 -2.68 0.12
C LEU A 20 -4.39 -1.88 0.47
N TYR A 21 -4.60 -0.77 -0.23
CA TYR A 21 -5.72 0.14 0.00
C TYR A 21 -6.64 0.20 -1.21
N ASN A 22 -7.94 0.01 -0.98
CA ASN A 22 -8.95 0.28 -1.98
C ASN A 22 -9.13 1.80 -2.08
N ARG A 23 -8.74 2.37 -3.22
CA ARG A 23 -8.80 3.82 -3.46
C ARG A 23 -10.20 4.17 -4.01
N ARG A 24 -11.06 4.68 -3.12
CA ARG A 24 -12.39 5.20 -3.50
C ARG A 24 -12.32 6.64 -4.01
N SER A 25 -11.40 7.44 -3.49
CA SER A 25 -11.08 8.79 -3.97
C SER A 25 -9.62 9.15 -3.64
N PHE A 26 -9.17 10.34 -4.04
CA PHE A 26 -7.84 10.84 -3.67
C PHE A 26 -7.65 11.02 -2.15
N THR A 27 -8.73 11.23 -1.39
CA THR A 27 -8.69 11.40 0.07
C THR A 27 -9.25 10.20 0.84
N CYS A 28 -9.90 9.25 0.15
CA CYS A 28 -10.50 8.06 0.76
C CYS A 28 -9.78 6.79 0.30
N ARG A 29 -8.94 6.24 1.19
CA ARG A 29 -8.19 4.99 0.99
C ARG A 29 -8.48 4.05 2.15
N ILE A 30 -9.17 2.94 1.86
CA ILE A 30 -9.59 1.98 2.88
C ILE A 30 -8.65 0.78 2.81
N LEU A 31 -7.99 0.45 3.92
CA LEU A 31 -7.14 -0.75 4.01
C LEU A 31 -8.01 -1.98 3.73
N PHE A 32 -7.62 -2.81 2.77
CA PHE A 32 -8.33 -4.05 2.47
C PHE A 32 -7.47 -5.30 2.69
N GLY A 33 -6.15 -5.16 2.74
CA GLY A 33 -5.27 -6.29 2.99
C GLY A 33 -3.83 -5.89 3.29
N THR A 34 -3.08 -6.85 3.81
CA THR A 34 -1.65 -6.70 4.08
C THR A 34 -0.94 -7.97 3.63
N LEU A 35 0.11 -7.80 2.84
CA LEU A 35 1.03 -8.85 2.45
C LEU A 35 2.31 -8.70 3.26
N LYS A 36 2.89 -9.81 3.74
CA LYS A 36 4.20 -9.81 4.39
C LYS A 36 5.21 -10.42 3.45
N TYR A 37 6.47 -9.99 3.57
CA TYR A 37 7.60 -10.60 2.88
C TYR A 37 8.75 -10.80 3.85
N ASP A 38 9.44 -11.92 3.70
CA ASP A 38 10.54 -12.32 4.59
C ASP A 38 11.92 -12.05 3.99
N ASN A 39 11.98 -11.62 2.71
CA ASN A 39 13.22 -11.27 2.04
C ASN A 39 13.00 -10.26 0.89
N LYS A 40 14.10 -9.69 0.38
CA LYS A 40 14.12 -8.70 -0.72
C LYS A 40 13.63 -9.25 -2.06
N GLU A 41 13.83 -10.53 -2.31
CA GLU A 41 13.39 -11.17 -3.55
C GLU A 41 11.86 -11.27 -3.58
N GLU A 42 11.26 -11.77 -2.51
CA GLU A 42 9.80 -11.79 -2.31
C GLU A 42 9.21 -10.38 -2.43
N ARG A 43 9.83 -9.38 -1.78
CA ARG A 43 9.42 -7.98 -1.91
C ARG A 43 9.36 -7.55 -3.37
N SER A 44 10.42 -7.82 -4.14
CA SER A 44 10.51 -7.44 -5.55
C SER A 44 9.46 -8.17 -6.39
N THR A 45 9.29 -9.47 -6.18
CA THR A 45 8.30 -10.28 -6.90
C THR A 45 6.87 -9.81 -6.58
N LEU A 46 6.55 -9.53 -5.32
CA LEU A 46 5.24 -9.03 -4.92
C LEU A 46 4.96 -7.65 -5.53
N LEU A 47 5.93 -6.73 -5.48
CA LEU A 47 5.78 -5.41 -6.11
C LEU A 47 5.61 -5.52 -7.61
N GLU A 48 6.38 -6.39 -8.26
CA GLU A 48 6.24 -6.64 -9.69
C GLU A 48 4.86 -7.21 -10.00
N MET A 49 4.39 -8.23 -9.30
CA MET A 49 3.04 -8.80 -9.50
C MET A 49 1.93 -7.77 -9.32
N LEU A 50 2.08 -6.86 -8.35
CA LEU A 50 1.07 -5.85 -8.06
C LEU A 50 1.10 -4.67 -9.03
N THR A 51 2.21 -4.39 -9.71
CA THR A 51 2.37 -3.17 -10.54
C THR A 51 2.52 -3.47 -12.04
N ARG A 52 3.11 -4.62 -12.39
CA ARG A 52 3.34 -5.05 -13.77
C ARG A 52 2.00 -5.36 -14.43
N ASN A 53 1.60 -4.49 -15.35
CA ASN A 53 0.31 -4.47 -16.07
C ASN A 53 -0.89 -3.93 -15.28
N HIS A 54 -0.66 -3.29 -14.13
CA HIS A 54 -1.71 -2.65 -13.34
C HIS A 54 -1.44 -1.13 -13.21
N PRO A 55 -1.61 -0.35 -14.30
CA PRO A 55 -1.32 1.09 -14.30
C PRO A 55 -2.17 1.91 -13.31
N GLU A 56 -3.28 1.35 -12.84
CA GLU A 56 -4.14 1.95 -11.83
C GLU A 56 -3.62 1.80 -10.39
N VAL A 57 -2.52 1.07 -10.19
CA VAL A 57 -1.88 0.86 -8.88
C VAL A 57 -0.91 1.99 -8.60
N ASP A 58 -1.06 2.60 -7.43
CA ASP A 58 -0.35 3.80 -7.02
C ASP A 58 0.42 3.56 -5.72
N ILE A 59 1.74 3.72 -5.73
CA ILE A 59 2.56 3.60 -4.52
C ILE A 59 2.57 4.95 -3.81
N ILE A 60 1.99 4.99 -2.62
CA ILE A 60 1.87 6.22 -1.82
C ILE A 60 2.91 6.27 -0.70
N PRO A 61 3.32 7.48 -0.27
CA PRO A 61 4.18 7.65 0.90
C PRO A 61 3.56 7.07 2.18
N ASN A 62 4.39 6.56 3.08
CA ASN A 62 3.95 5.93 4.33
C ASN A 62 3.27 6.93 5.29
N ASP A 63 3.66 8.20 5.24
CA ASP A 63 3.11 9.32 5.99
C ASP A 63 1.78 9.87 5.42
N LEU A 64 1.39 9.47 4.20
CA LEU A 64 0.13 9.92 3.61
C LEU A 64 -1.06 9.43 4.45
N THR A 65 -1.93 10.34 4.86
CA THR A 65 -3.14 9.98 5.62
C THR A 65 -4.05 9.06 4.80
N THR A 66 -4.41 7.91 5.38
CA THR A 66 -5.33 6.92 4.80
C THR A 66 -6.53 6.75 5.73
N GLY A 67 -7.70 6.44 5.17
CA GLY A 67 -8.94 6.29 5.91
C GLY A 67 -10.15 6.80 5.12
N ASN A 68 -11.30 6.84 5.77
CA ASN A 68 -12.49 7.51 5.25
C ASN A 68 -12.41 9.01 5.60
N PHE A 69 -12.75 9.88 4.66
CA PHE A 69 -12.66 11.33 4.82
C PHE A 69 -13.39 11.85 6.06
N VAL A 70 -14.59 11.33 6.34
CA VAL A 70 -15.38 11.72 7.51
C VAL A 70 -14.65 11.38 8.81
N ASP A 71 -14.12 10.16 8.91
CA ASP A 71 -13.43 9.65 10.11
C ASP A 71 -12.09 10.36 10.37
N VAL A 72 -11.48 10.88 9.30
CA VAL A 72 -10.17 11.56 9.36
C VAL A 72 -10.31 13.05 9.69
N TYR A 73 -11.31 13.75 9.13
CA TYR A 73 -11.39 15.21 9.17
C TYR A 73 -12.48 15.80 10.08
N PHE A 74 -13.46 15.01 10.53
CA PHE A 74 -14.60 15.50 11.33
C PHE A 74 -14.65 14.91 12.75
N LYS A 75 -13.47 14.65 13.35
CA LYS A 75 -13.36 14.23 14.75
C LYS A 75 -13.77 15.32 15.74
#